data_AF-X0XLX2-F1
#
_entry.id   AF-X0XLX2-F1
#
_cell.length_a   1.000
_cell.length_b   1.000
_cell.length_c   1.000
_cell.angle_alpha   90.00
_cell.angle_beta   90.00
_cell.angle_gamma   90.00
#
_symmetry.space_group_name_H-M   'P 1'
#
loop_
_entity.id
_entity.type
_entity.pdbx_description
1 polymer ?
#
loop_
_entity_poly.entity_id
_entity_poly.type
_entity_poly.pdbx_seq_one_letter_code
_entity_poly.pdbx_strand_id
1 'polypeptide(L)'
;FNERAIGFCFLGNFGGNFDGSDGSIPSKIMIDMGVKLVRFLQYKFEIPTEQVLGHRETYKHLGRPTVKTCPGVKIKMDEFRKLL
;
A
#
# COMPACT_ATOMS: atom_id res chain seq x y z
N PHE A 1 -2.33 5.42 -13.35
CA PHE A 1 -3.18 4.58 -12.48
C PHE A 1 -4.51 5.24 -12.14
N ASN A 2 -4.58 6.57 -11.91
CA ASN A 2 -5.81 7.24 -11.44
C ASN A 2 -7.11 6.91 -12.19
N GLU A 3 -7.07 6.72 -13.51
CA GLU A 3 -8.27 6.39 -14.31
C GLU A 3 -8.69 4.92 -14.26
N ARG A 4 -7.84 4.03 -13.74
CA ARG A 4 -8.00 2.56 -13.84
C ARG A 4 -7.69 1.83 -12.54
N ALA A 5 -7.61 2.53 -11.41
CA ALA A 5 -7.24 1.95 -10.12
C ALA A 5 -8.06 2.55 -9.00
N ILE A 6 -8.26 1.76 -7.94
CA ILE A 6 -8.87 2.21 -6.70
C ILE A 6 -7.73 2.51 -5.72
N GLY A 7 -7.59 3.77 -5.33
CA GLY A 7 -6.63 4.20 -4.32
C GLY A 7 -7.25 4.24 -2.93
N PHE A 8 -6.57 3.66 -1.95
CA PHE A 8 -6.86 3.90 -0.53
C PHE A 8 -5.55 4.18 0.22
N CYS A 9 -5.65 4.76 1.41
CA CYS A 9 -4.50 5.13 2.22
C CYS A 9 -4.70 4.72 3.67
N PHE A 10 -3.65 4.17 4.27
CA PHE A 10 -3.53 4.14 5.72
C PHE A 10 -3.15 5.54 6.21
N LEU A 11 -3.87 6.07 7.19
CA LEU A 11 -3.57 7.38 7.77
C LEU A 11 -2.37 7.27 8.71
N GLY A 12 -1.25 7.90 8.36
CA GLY A 12 -0.05 7.92 9.19
C GLY A 12 1.23 8.14 8.38
N ASN A 13 2.37 8.22 9.09
CA ASN A 13 3.70 8.20 8.48
C ASN A 13 4.40 6.89 8.80
N PHE A 14 4.42 5.97 7.84
CA PHE A 14 5.09 4.66 7.94
C PHE A 14 6.43 4.61 7.19
N GLY A 15 6.94 5.77 6.75
CA GLY A 15 8.16 5.93 5.97
C GLY A 15 9.34 6.52 6.75
N GLY A 16 9.08 7.18 7.88
CA GLY A 16 10.04 8.03 8.56
C GLY A 16 9.94 9.48 8.11
N ASN A 17 10.54 10.40 8.88
CA ASN A 17 10.62 11.82 8.53
C ASN A 17 12.03 12.15 8.00
N PHE A 18 12.15 13.30 7.31
CA PHE A 18 13.44 13.80 6.81
C PHE A 18 14.44 14.17 7.92
N ASP A 19 13.97 14.30 9.16
CA ASP A 19 14.79 14.55 10.36
C ASP A 19 15.40 13.27 10.95
N GLY A 20 15.21 12.11 10.30
CA GLY A 20 15.73 10.82 10.76
C GLY A 20 14.86 10.14 11.83
N SER A 21 13.72 10.71 12.22
CA SER A 21 12.78 10.04 13.13
C SER A 21 12.08 8.87 12.43
N ASP A 22 12.01 7.75 13.15
CA ASP A 22 11.36 6.53 12.67
C ASP A 22 9.87 6.76 12.42
N GLY A 23 9.38 6.26 11.29
CA GLY A 23 7.95 6.21 11.01
C GLY A 23 7.27 5.24 11.96
N SER A 24 5.97 5.44 12.21
CA SER A 24 5.20 4.51 13.01
C SER A 24 5.05 3.16 12.30
N ILE A 25 4.80 2.11 13.08
CA ILE A 25 4.35 0.83 12.55
C ILE A 25 2.82 0.92 12.46
N PRO A 26 2.19 0.52 11.33
CA PRO A 26 0.74 0.47 11.24
C PRO A 26 0.17 -0.46 12.32
N SER A 27 -0.87 -0.03 13.01
CA SER A 27 -1.49 -0.86 14.05
C SER A 27 -2.10 -2.12 13.43
N LYS A 28 -2.20 -3.19 14.23
CA LYS A 28 -2.85 -4.43 13.77
C LYS A 28 -4.28 -4.17 13.26
N ILE A 29 -5.03 -3.33 13.95
CA ILE A 29 -6.41 -2.98 13.57
C ILE A 29 -6.43 -2.31 12.19
N MET A 30 -5.49 -1.41 11.90
CA MET A 30 -5.39 -0.78 10.59
C MET A 30 -5.13 -1.83 9.51
N ILE A 31 -4.16 -2.72 9.71
CA ILE A 31 -3.85 -3.79 8.76
C ILE A 31 -5.06 -4.70 8.56
N ASP A 32 -5.71 -5.16 9.64
CA ASP A 32 -6.89 -6.03 9.56
C ASP A 32 -8.04 -5.36 8.80
N MET A 33 -8.28 -4.06 9.01
CA MET A 33 -9.29 -3.29 8.27
C MET A 33 -8.93 -3.15 6.79
N GLY A 34 -7.66 -2.86 6.50
CA GLY A 34 -7.14 -2.79 5.13
C GLY A 34 -7.31 -4.11 4.39
N VAL A 35 -6.97 -5.24 5.03
CA VAL A 35 -7.15 -6.58 4.46
C VAL A 35 -8.63 -6.86 4.15
N LYS A 36 -9.53 -6.56 5.09
CA LYS A 36 -10.98 -6.73 4.87
C LYS A 36 -11.49 -5.89 3.68
N LEU A 37 -11.07 -4.63 3.59
CA LEU A 37 -11.43 -3.75 2.48
C LEU A 37 -10.89 -4.29 1.16
N VAL A 38 -9.61 -4.64 1.10
CA VAL A 38 -8.97 -5.10 -0.14
C VAL A 38 -9.58 -6.43 -0.59
N ARG A 39 -9.82 -7.39 0.30
CA ARG A 39 -10.54 -8.64 -0.03
C ARG A 39 -11.91 -8.38 -0.63
N PHE A 40 -12.67 -7.45 -0.05
CA PHE A 40 -13.96 -7.05 -0.60
C PHE A 40 -13.82 -6.45 -2.01
N LEU A 41 -12.85 -5.57 -2.24
CA LEU A 41 -12.59 -4.98 -3.54
C LEU A 41 -12.13 -6.02 -4.58
N GLN A 42 -11.24 -6.94 -4.19
CA GLN A 42 -10.79 -8.04 -5.04
C GLN A 42 -11.95 -8.95 -5.45
N TYR A 43 -12.81 -9.32 -4.50
CA TYR A 43 -14.02 -10.09 -4.80
C TYR A 43 -14.97 -9.31 -5.73
N LYS A 44 -15.19 -8.02 -5.46
CA LYS A 44 -16.17 -7.21 -6.19
C LYS A 44 -15.75 -6.90 -7.64
N PHE A 45 -14.45 -6.74 -7.87
CA PHE A 45 -13.90 -6.28 -9.16
C PHE A 45 -12.95 -7.29 -9.81
N GLU A 46 -12.88 -8.51 -9.27
CA GLU A 46 -12.02 -9.61 -9.77
C GLU A 46 -10.54 -9.19 -9.89
N ILE A 47 -10.05 -8.42 -8.90
CA ILE A 47 -8.68 -7.91 -8.91
C ILE A 47 -7.72 -9.00 -8.39
N PRO A 48 -6.74 -9.45 -9.19
CA PRO A 48 -5.77 -10.44 -8.76
C PRO A 48 -4.80 -9.85 -7.71
N THR A 49 -4.30 -10.69 -6.81
CA THR A 49 -3.45 -10.26 -5.68
C THR A 49 -2.17 -9.55 -6.13
N GLU A 50 -1.64 -9.92 -7.29
CA GLU A 50 -0.45 -9.34 -7.91
C GLU A 50 -0.69 -7.89 -8.38
N GLN A 51 -1.95 -7.47 -8.53
CA GLN A 51 -2.34 -6.10 -8.86
C GLN A 51 -2.61 -5.24 -7.61
N VAL A 52 -2.41 -5.78 -6.40
CA VAL A 52 -2.44 -4.99 -5.17
C VAL A 52 -1.05 -4.39 -4.92
N LEU A 53 -0.90 -3.13 -5.32
CA LEU A 53 0.37 -2.41 -5.35
C LEU A 53 0.40 -1.29 -4.31
N GLY A 54 1.57 -1.09 -3.69
CA GLY A 54 1.88 0.13 -2.96
C GLY A 54 2.10 1.31 -3.93
N HIS A 55 1.81 2.53 -3.50
CA HIS A 55 1.96 3.73 -4.36
C HIS A 55 3.37 3.85 -4.95
N ARG A 56 4.43 3.56 -4.18
CA ARG A 56 5.82 3.52 -4.63
C ARG A 56 6.04 2.49 -5.76
N GLU A 57 5.40 1.33 -5.69
CA GLU A 57 5.58 0.26 -6.69
C GLU A 57 5.01 0.65 -8.05
N THR A 58 3.96 1.48 -8.08
CA THR A 58 3.34 1.94 -9.34
C THR A 58 4.34 2.65 -10.27
N TYR A 59 5.35 3.34 -9.74
CA TYR A 59 6.39 4.00 -10.52
C TYR A 59 7.21 3.01 -11.33
N LYS A 60 7.58 1.88 -10.72
CA LYS A 60 8.31 0.79 -11.39
C LYS A 60 7.48 0.22 -12.54
N HIS A 61 6.18 0.00 -12.32
CA HIS A 61 5.28 -0.50 -13.37
C HIS A 61 5.07 0.50 -14.52
N LEU A 62 5.18 1.80 -14.26
CA LEU A 62 5.09 2.84 -15.29
C LEU A 62 6.43 3.13 -16.00
N GLY A 63 7.53 2.48 -15.59
CA GLY A 63 8.87 2.81 -16.08
C GLY A 63 9.32 4.23 -15.71
N ARG A 64 8.84 4.76 -14.58
CA ARG A 64 9.14 6.13 -14.12
C ARG A 64 10.06 6.12 -12.90
N PRO A 65 10.89 7.16 -12.70
CA PRO A 65 11.66 7.32 -11.48
C PRO A 65 10.76 7.36 -10.24
N THR A 66 11.13 6.60 -9.22
CA THR A 66 10.41 6.56 -7.95
C THR A 66 10.61 7.88 -7.19
N VAL A 67 9.54 8.67 -7.04
CA VAL A 67 9.56 9.95 -6.29
C VAL A 67 8.70 9.92 -5.03
N LYS A 68 8.04 8.80 -4.73
CA LYS A 68 7.18 8.62 -3.56
C LYS A 68 7.66 7.46 -2.71
N THR A 69 7.51 7.62 -1.40
CA THR A 69 7.84 6.60 -0.39
C THR A 69 6.60 5.85 0.13
N CYS A 70 5.40 6.40 -0.08
CA CYS A 70 4.11 5.80 0.28
C CYS A 70 3.93 4.39 -0.31
N PRO A 71 3.42 3.39 0.43
CA PRO A 71 2.79 3.47 1.76
C PRO A 71 3.76 3.63 2.93
N GLY A 72 5.07 3.68 2.68
CA GLY A 72 6.11 3.73 3.70
C GLY A 72 6.88 2.42 3.75
N VAL A 73 8.10 2.45 4.30
CA VAL A 73 8.97 1.26 4.37
C VAL A 73 8.51 0.25 5.41
N LYS A 74 7.71 0.67 6.40
CA LYS A 74 7.17 -0.21 7.44
C LYS A 74 5.91 -0.97 6.97
N ILE A 75 5.33 -0.61 5.82
CA ILE A 75 4.27 -1.40 5.16
C ILE A 75 4.92 -2.27 4.09
N LYS A 76 5.18 -3.53 4.44
CA LYS A 76 5.78 -4.51 3.53
C LYS A 76 4.68 -5.13 2.66
N MET A 77 4.61 -4.68 1.40
CA MET A 77 3.55 -5.11 0.47
C MET A 77 3.54 -6.62 0.21
N ASP A 78 4.69 -7.29 0.21
CA ASP A 78 4.75 -8.75 0.11
C ASP A 78 4.07 -9.45 1.30
N GLU A 79 4.27 -8.94 2.51
CA GLU A 79 3.61 -9.49 3.71
C GLU A 79 2.13 -9.16 3.72
N PHE A 80 1.75 -7.95 3.30
CA PHE A 80 0.35 -7.55 3.17
C PHE A 80 -0.40 -8.43 2.17
N ARG A 81 0.19 -8.71 0.99
CA ARG A 81 -0.41 -9.57 -0.04
C ARG A 81 -0.60 -11.03 0.40
N LYS A 82 0.23 -11.55 1.32
CA LYS A 82 0.03 -12.89 1.90
C LYS A 82 -1.21 -12.98 2.80
N LEU A 83 -1.76 -11.85 3.24
CA LEU A 83 -2.96 -11.79 4.07
C LEU A 83 -4.24 -11.62 3.25
N LEU A 84 -4.15 -11.44 1.94
CA LEU A 84 -5.27 -11.29 1.01
C LEU A 84 -5.76 -12.67 0.59
#